data_AF-A0A2J4YGH3-F1
#
_entry.id   AF-A0A2J4YGH3-F1
#
_cell.length_a   1.000
_cell.length_b   1.000
_cell.length_c   1.000
_cell.angle_alpha   90.00
_cell.angle_beta   90.00
_cell.angle_gamma   90.00
#
_symmetry.space_group_name_H-M   'P 1'
#
loop_
_entity.id
_entity.type
_entity.pdbx_description
1 polymer ?
#
loop_
_entity_poly.entity_id
_entity_poly.type
_entity_poly.pdbx_seq_one_letter_code
_entity_poly.pdbx_strand_id
1 'polypeptide(L)'
;MNQLTEALHNISGAQHQYEVFTGANTHTPYLADTRQKYQRKLFDTLDEVLSRCDLRDGMTVSFHHAFREGDQVINYVMARLAEKGLRGLTLASSSLMTCNAPLIEHIKH
;
A
#
# COMPACT_ATOMS: atom_id res chain seq x y z
N MET A 1 -32.24 12.10 17.02
CA MET A 1 -31.58 11.26 15.98
C MET A 1 -31.11 9.91 16.52
N ASN A 2 -30.60 9.80 17.75
CA ASN A 2 -30.15 8.50 18.31
C ASN A 2 -31.22 7.40 18.36
N GLN A 3 -32.49 7.75 18.66
CA GLN A 3 -33.58 6.78 18.75
C GLN A 3 -33.91 6.06 17.43
N LEU A 4 -33.63 6.68 16.26
CA LEU A 4 -33.91 6.08 14.96
C LEU A 4 -32.85 5.02 14.59
N THR A 5 -31.59 5.32 14.88
CA THR A 5 -30.49 4.37 14.68
C THR A 5 -30.64 3.15 15.57
N GLU A 6 -31.03 3.33 16.84
CA GLU A 6 -31.37 2.21 17.75
C GLU A 6 -32.56 1.38 17.22
N ALA A 7 -33.60 2.03 16.70
CA ALA A 7 -34.73 1.32 16.11
C ALA A 7 -34.33 0.46 14.88
N LEU A 8 -33.43 0.96 14.05
CA LEU A 8 -32.92 0.23 12.87
C LEU A 8 -32.10 -1.01 13.25
N HIS A 9 -31.31 -0.95 14.32
CA HIS A 9 -30.56 -2.11 14.83
C HIS A 9 -31.46 -3.21 15.41
N ASN A 10 -32.65 -2.85 15.89
CA ASN A 10 -33.59 -3.78 16.49
C ASN A 10 -34.55 -4.43 15.47
N ILE A 11 -34.39 -4.15 14.16
CA ILE A 11 -35.17 -4.82 13.11
C ILE A 11 -34.69 -6.27 13.01
N SER A 12 -35.61 -7.22 13.17
CA SER A 12 -35.32 -8.65 13.08
C SER A 12 -34.67 -9.01 11.74
N GLY A 13 -33.49 -9.65 11.79
CA GLY A 13 -32.69 -9.98 10.61
C GLY A 13 -31.74 -8.87 10.13
N ALA A 14 -31.69 -7.72 10.80
CA ALA A 14 -30.68 -6.70 10.53
C ALA A 14 -29.29 -7.20 10.94
N GLN A 15 -28.41 -7.38 9.94
CA GLN A 15 -26.99 -7.73 10.15
C GLN A 15 -26.05 -6.52 10.07
N HIS A 16 -26.59 -5.32 9.79
CA HIS A 16 -25.81 -4.12 9.54
C HIS A 16 -25.70 -3.26 10.79
N GLN A 17 -24.49 -2.83 11.11
CA GLN A 17 -24.22 -1.83 12.12
C GLN A 17 -24.36 -0.44 11.48
N TYR A 18 -25.43 0.28 11.83
CA TYR A 18 -25.72 1.60 11.32
C TYR A 18 -25.02 2.68 12.15
N GLU A 19 -24.33 3.59 11.50
CA GLU A 19 -23.75 4.77 12.16
C GLU A 19 -24.55 6.02 11.80
N VAL A 20 -24.63 6.96 12.75
CA VAL A 20 -25.28 8.26 12.50
C VAL A 20 -24.42 9.06 11.53
N PHE A 21 -25.04 9.67 10.52
CA PHE A 21 -24.35 10.61 9.64
C PHE A 21 -23.87 11.82 10.42
N THR A 22 -22.55 12.02 10.47
CA THR A 22 -21.90 13.14 11.19
C THR A 22 -21.33 14.22 10.27
N GLY A 23 -21.29 13.98 8.96
CA GLY A 23 -20.76 14.91 7.97
C GLY A 23 -20.26 14.23 6.71
N ALA A 24 -20.20 14.98 5.60
CA ALA A 24 -19.81 14.46 4.29
C ALA A 24 -18.35 13.96 4.24
N ASN A 25 -17.47 14.54 5.08
CA ASN A 25 -16.03 14.29 5.05
C ASN A 25 -15.52 13.51 6.27
N THR A 26 -16.39 13.02 7.16
CA THR A 26 -15.98 12.35 8.42
C THR A 26 -15.00 11.20 8.16
N HIS A 27 -15.33 10.32 7.21
CA HIS A 27 -14.50 9.17 6.84
C HIS A 27 -13.51 9.45 5.70
N THR A 28 -13.57 10.66 5.13
CA THR A 28 -12.71 11.09 4.01
C THR A 28 -12.20 12.52 4.24
N PRO A 29 -11.48 12.78 5.35
CA PRO A 29 -11.13 14.14 5.76
C PRO A 29 -10.26 14.86 4.73
N TYR A 30 -9.46 14.13 3.96
CA TYR A 30 -8.65 14.67 2.87
C TYR A 30 -9.46 15.32 1.74
N LEU A 31 -10.78 15.09 1.65
CA LEU A 31 -11.64 15.76 0.69
C LEU A 31 -12.00 17.20 1.09
N ALA A 32 -11.79 17.58 2.36
CA ALA A 32 -12.04 18.93 2.85
C ALA A 32 -10.91 19.92 2.48
N ASP A 33 -9.71 19.41 2.16
CA ASP A 33 -8.57 20.20 1.70
C ASP A 33 -8.26 19.87 0.24
N THR A 34 -8.40 20.84 -0.65
CA THR A 34 -8.17 20.68 -2.09
C THR A 34 -6.76 20.17 -2.41
N ARG A 35 -5.73 20.60 -1.67
CA ARG A 35 -4.36 20.12 -1.90
C ARG A 35 -4.24 18.66 -1.49
N GLN A 36 -4.72 18.30 -0.30
CA GLN A 36 -4.69 16.89 0.15
C GLN A 36 -5.49 15.99 -0.77
N LYS A 37 -6.65 16.45 -1.25
CA LYS A 37 -7.48 15.71 -2.22
C LYS A 37 -6.69 15.25 -3.43
N TYR A 38 -5.84 16.11 -4.00
CA TYR A 38 -5.09 15.80 -5.21
C TYR A 38 -3.69 15.22 -4.96
N GLN A 39 -3.05 15.56 -3.84
CA GLN A 39 -1.61 15.30 -3.66
C GLN A 39 -1.27 14.27 -2.57
N ARG A 40 -2.23 13.82 -1.76
CA ARG A 40 -1.98 12.89 -0.63
C ARG A 40 -1.31 11.54 -0.96
N LYS A 41 -1.21 11.19 -2.25
CA LYS A 41 -0.56 9.95 -2.73
C LYS A 41 0.74 10.22 -3.50
N LEU A 42 1.13 11.49 -3.63
CA LEU A 42 2.40 11.89 -4.21
C LEU A 42 3.45 11.94 -3.10
N PHE A 43 4.66 11.51 -3.43
CA PHE A 43 5.79 11.42 -2.51
C PHE A 43 7.03 11.90 -3.25
N ASP A 44 7.94 12.54 -2.52
CA ASP A 44 9.16 13.10 -3.12
C ASP A 44 10.25 12.03 -3.27
N THR A 45 10.18 10.97 -2.44
CA THR A 45 11.17 9.89 -2.44
C THR A 45 10.55 8.50 -2.33
N LEU A 46 11.31 7.50 -2.75
CA LEU A 46 10.91 6.10 -2.56
C LEU A 46 10.87 5.71 -1.07
N ASP A 47 11.76 6.24 -0.24
CA ASP A 47 11.78 5.92 1.20
C ASP A 47 10.50 6.39 1.91
N GLU A 48 9.97 7.54 1.51
CA GLU A 48 8.65 8.01 1.98
C GLU A 48 7.54 7.02 1.59
N VAL A 49 7.52 6.56 0.35
CA VAL A 49 6.54 5.55 -0.11
C VAL A 49 6.67 4.28 0.73
N LEU A 50 7.87 3.74 0.87
CA LEU A 50 8.12 2.49 1.60
C LEU A 50 7.71 2.61 3.08
N SER A 51 7.92 3.77 3.71
CA SER A 51 7.48 4.04 5.09
C SER A 51 5.96 4.02 5.26
N ARG A 52 5.20 4.34 4.20
CA ARG A 52 3.73 4.34 4.21
C ARG A 52 3.12 2.98 3.91
N CYS A 53 3.89 2.06 3.33
CA CYS A 53 3.42 0.73 2.94
C CYS A 53 3.36 -0.28 4.10
N ASP A 54 3.89 0.05 5.29
CA ASP A 54 3.98 -0.88 6.44
C ASP A 54 4.56 -2.26 6.04
N LEU A 55 5.65 -2.22 5.26
CA LEU A 55 6.36 -3.41 4.82
C LEU A 55 7.14 -4.02 5.99
N ARG A 56 7.04 -5.34 6.12
CA ARG A 56 7.63 -6.13 7.22
C ARG A 56 8.31 -7.37 6.67
N ASP A 57 9.17 -7.97 7.48
CA ASP A 57 9.81 -9.24 7.16
C ASP A 57 8.77 -10.32 6.83
N GLY A 58 9.11 -11.18 5.88
CA GLY A 58 8.21 -12.26 5.44
C GLY A 58 7.11 -11.86 4.46
N MET A 59 6.96 -10.57 4.13
CA MET A 59 5.94 -10.11 3.18
C MET A 59 6.29 -10.43 1.71
N THR A 60 5.31 -10.27 0.83
CA THR A 60 5.46 -10.45 -0.63
C THR A 60 5.43 -9.11 -1.34
N VAL A 61 6.37 -8.90 -2.27
CA VAL A 61 6.40 -7.76 -3.20
C VAL A 61 6.31 -8.25 -4.63
N SER A 62 5.66 -7.50 -5.52
CA SER A 62 5.44 -7.90 -6.92
C SER A 62 5.80 -6.80 -7.90
N PHE A 63 6.19 -7.24 -9.11
CA PHE A 63 6.62 -6.34 -10.19
C PHE A 63 6.16 -6.86 -11.55
N HIS A 64 5.95 -5.94 -12.48
CA HIS A 64 5.69 -6.24 -13.88
C HIS A 64 6.97 -6.05 -14.70
N HIS A 65 7.12 -6.80 -15.80
CA HIS A 65 8.33 -6.83 -16.62
C HIS A 65 8.19 -6.11 -17.97
N ALA A 66 7.27 -5.15 -18.10
CA ALA A 66 6.94 -4.51 -19.38
C ALA A 66 8.12 -3.73 -19.99
N PHE A 67 9.06 -3.27 -19.16
CA PHE A 67 10.28 -2.58 -19.61
C PHE A 67 11.37 -3.54 -20.14
N ARG A 68 11.16 -4.85 -19.99
CA ARG A 68 12.10 -5.90 -20.40
C ARG A 68 13.51 -5.68 -19.83
N GLU A 69 14.54 -5.81 -20.66
CA GLU A 69 15.95 -5.58 -20.29
C GLU A 69 16.26 -4.12 -19.91
N GLY A 70 15.32 -3.19 -20.11
CA GLY A 70 15.42 -1.81 -19.65
C GLY A 70 14.82 -1.58 -18.25
N ASP A 71 14.37 -2.62 -17.55
CA ASP A 71 13.81 -2.44 -16.21
C ASP A 71 14.86 -1.94 -15.21
N GLN A 72 14.50 -0.88 -14.50
CA GLN A 72 15.29 -0.33 -13.41
C GLN A 72 14.53 -0.40 -12.08
N VAL A 73 13.23 -0.70 -12.11
CA VAL A 73 12.36 -0.60 -10.93
C VAL A 73 12.67 -1.70 -9.94
N ILE A 74 12.82 -2.94 -10.40
CA ILE A 74 13.05 -4.08 -9.50
C ILE A 74 14.34 -3.90 -8.70
N ASN A 75 15.45 -3.58 -9.38
CA ASN A 75 16.74 -3.40 -8.71
C ASN A 75 16.71 -2.19 -7.76
N TYR A 76 16.11 -1.07 -8.19
CA TYR A 76 16.04 0.14 -7.38
C TYR A 76 15.25 -0.08 -6.08
N VAL A 77 14.09 -0.73 -6.17
CA VAL A 77 13.25 -1.00 -5.01
C VAL A 77 13.88 -2.06 -4.11
N MET A 78 14.37 -3.17 -4.64
CA MET A 78 14.96 -4.24 -3.84
C MET A 78 16.22 -3.79 -3.09
N ALA A 79 17.04 -2.93 -3.70
CA ALA A 79 18.18 -2.32 -3.03
C ALA A 79 17.76 -1.49 -1.80
N ARG A 80 16.73 -0.63 -1.95
CA ARG A 80 16.19 0.15 -0.82
C ARG A 80 15.60 -0.73 0.27
N LEU A 81 14.87 -1.79 -0.08
CA LEU A 81 14.32 -2.72 0.90
C LEU A 81 15.43 -3.42 1.70
N ALA A 82 16.51 -3.84 1.04
CA ALA A 82 17.68 -4.42 1.69
C ALA A 82 18.41 -3.42 2.58
N GLU A 83 18.60 -2.17 2.15
CA GLU A 83 19.19 -1.08 2.96
C GLU A 83 18.38 -0.81 4.24
N LYS A 84 17.05 -0.96 4.18
CA LYS A 84 16.15 -0.85 5.35
C LYS A 84 16.16 -2.10 6.25
N GLY A 85 16.91 -3.13 5.89
CA GLY A 85 17.09 -4.35 6.68
C GLY A 85 15.93 -5.33 6.61
N LEU A 86 15.00 -5.19 5.64
CA LEU A 86 13.90 -6.14 5.46
C LEU A 86 14.42 -7.50 4.98
N ARG A 87 13.91 -8.58 5.57
CA ARG A 87 14.36 -9.95 5.32
C ARG A 87 13.20 -10.91 5.07
N GLY A 88 13.53 -12.05 4.44
CA GLY A 88 12.55 -13.11 4.18
C GLY A 88 11.43 -12.70 3.21
N LEU A 89 11.67 -11.69 2.36
CA LEU A 89 10.67 -11.25 1.39
C LEU A 89 10.46 -12.30 0.30
N THR A 90 9.20 -12.50 -0.10
CA THR A 90 8.88 -13.23 -1.34
C THR A 90 8.85 -12.24 -2.51
N LEU A 91 9.67 -12.49 -3.53
CA LEU A 91 9.67 -11.72 -4.78
C LEU A 91 8.76 -12.38 -5.81
N ALA A 92 7.62 -11.76 -6.10
CA ALA A 92 6.62 -12.21 -7.06
C ALA A 92 6.64 -11.34 -8.34
N SER A 93 7.79 -11.28 -9.01
CA SER A 93 7.85 -10.66 -10.35
C SER A 93 7.20 -11.58 -11.38
N SER A 94 6.47 -10.99 -12.34
CA SER A 94 5.89 -11.75 -13.46
C SER A 94 6.94 -12.34 -14.42
N SER A 95 8.15 -11.77 -14.46
CA SER A 95 9.34 -12.36 -15.10
C SER A 95 10.61 -11.67 -14.59
N LEU A 96 11.76 -12.32 -14.71
CA LEU A 96 13.08 -11.74 -14.41
C LEU A 96 13.99 -11.90 -15.63
N MET A 97 14.82 -10.89 -15.87
CA MET A 97 15.70 -10.81 -17.02
C MET A 97 17.15 -10.55 -16.60
N THR A 98 18.06 -10.43 -17.56
CA THR A 98 19.50 -10.30 -17.29
C THR A 98 19.80 -9.01 -16.52
N CYS A 99 19.09 -7.91 -16.82
CA CYS A 99 19.19 -6.66 -16.07
C CYS A 99 18.91 -6.80 -14.57
N ASN A 100 18.21 -7.84 -14.11
CA ASN A 100 17.90 -8.09 -12.70
C ASN A 100 18.97 -8.89 -11.96
N ALA A 101 20.13 -9.14 -12.56
CA ALA A 101 21.27 -9.82 -11.93
C ALA A 101 21.68 -9.28 -10.53
N PRO A 102 21.57 -7.96 -10.22
CA PRO A 102 21.87 -7.46 -8.87
C PRO A 102 21.08 -8.12 -7.73
N LEU A 103 19.90 -8.68 -8.02
CA LEU A 103 19.11 -9.42 -7.03
C LEU A 103 19.86 -10.60 -6.40
N ILE A 104 20.83 -11.18 -7.12
CA ILE A 104 21.64 -12.30 -6.62
C ILE A 104 22.31 -11.95 -5.29
N GLU A 105 22.76 -10.71 -5.11
CA GLU A 105 23.40 -10.29 -3.86
C GLU A 105 22.42 -10.22 -2.69
N HIS A 106 21.15 -9.91 -2.95
CA HIS A 106 20.10 -9.90 -1.93
C HIS A 106 19.62 -11.29 -1.53
N ILE A 107 19.85 -12.32 -2.38
CA ILE A 107 19.43 -13.71 -2.10
C ILE A 107 20.44 -14.44 -1.22
N LYS A 108 21.72 -14.03 -1.24
CA LYS A 108 22.81 -14.69 -0.49
C LYS A 108 22.71 -14.51 1.04
N HIS A 109 21.84 -13.64 1.53
CA HIS A 109 21.79 -13.15 2.92
C HIS A 109 20.36 -13.08 3.47
#